data_AF-A0A1F6ZRK6-F1
#
_entry.id   AF-A0A1F6ZRK6-F1
#
_cell.length_a   1.000
_cell.length_b   1.000
_cell.length_c   1.000
_cell.angle_alpha   90.00
_cell.angle_beta   90.00
_cell.angle_gamma   90.00
#
_symmetry.space_group_name_H-M   'P 1'
#
loop_
_entity.id
_entity.type
_entity.pdbx_description
1 polymer ?
#
loop_
_entity_poly.entity_id
_entity_poly.type
_entity_poly.pdbx_seq_one_letter_code
_entity_poly.pdbx_strand_id
1 'polypeptide(L)'
;MGKILGTKTTKEGKVIFEVELGYEEALQLKGYINNICVFSEDAAEIKTNLSQRGKNEATKYFLIPRELRSNLRFNEKVKCQKLETDTKIIFVYVVDKIKI
;
A
#
# COMPACT_ATOMS: atom_id res chain seq x y z
N MET A 1 7.84 9.29 -6.49
CA MET A 1 6.52 9.14 -5.85
C MET A 1 5.69 10.36 -6.19
N GLY A 2 4.38 10.18 -6.31
CA GLY A 2 3.48 11.27 -6.64
C GLY A 2 3.48 12.42 -5.64
N LYS A 3 3.16 13.62 -6.15
CA LYS A 3 2.98 14.83 -5.36
C LYS A 3 1.58 15.39 -5.58
N ILE A 4 0.94 15.83 -4.49
CA ILE A 4 -0.30 16.59 -4.58
C ILE A 4 0.04 18.03 -4.99
N LEU A 5 -0.47 18.46 -6.13
CA LEU A 5 -0.34 19.83 -6.62
C LEU A 5 -1.47 20.73 -6.09
N GLY A 6 -2.66 20.16 -5.95
CA GLY A 6 -3.86 20.88 -5.58
C GLY A 6 -4.83 20.03 -4.77
N THR A 7 -5.54 20.66 -3.84
CA THR A 7 -6.55 20.01 -3.01
C THR A 7 -7.81 20.86 -2.99
N LYS A 8 -8.98 20.24 -3.23
CA LYS A 8 -10.27 20.92 -3.08
C LYS A 8 -11.28 20.01 -2.38
N THR A 9 -12.08 20.59 -1.50
CA THR A 9 -13.20 19.91 -0.84
C THR A 9 -14.49 20.10 -1.62
N THR A 10 -15.31 19.06 -1.73
CA THR A 10 -16.65 19.15 -2.31
C THR A 10 -17.69 19.47 -1.23
N LYS A 11 -18.87 19.91 -1.65
CA LYS A 11 -20.01 20.17 -0.74
C LYS A 11 -20.49 18.91 0.01
N GLU A 12 -20.14 17.73 -0.49
CA GLU A 12 -20.48 16.42 0.10
C GLU A 12 -19.40 15.89 1.06
N GLY A 13 -18.39 16.71 1.40
CA GLY A 13 -17.29 16.30 2.27
C GLY A 13 -16.24 15.39 1.60
N LYS A 14 -16.28 15.25 0.27
CA LYS A 14 -15.24 14.52 -0.49
C LYS A 14 -14.05 15.43 -0.75
N VAL A 15 -12.86 14.85 -0.91
CA VAL A 15 -11.64 15.58 -1.26
C VAL A 15 -11.19 15.18 -2.65
N ILE A 16 -10.87 16.17 -3.49
CA ILE A 16 -10.30 15.97 -4.81
C ILE A 16 -8.85 16.42 -4.76
N PHE A 17 -7.97 15.51 -5.18
CA PHE A 17 -6.55 15.77 -5.34
C PHE A 17 -6.20 15.89 -6.82
N GLU A 18 -5.42 16.91 -7.13
CA GLU A 18 -4.64 16.96 -8.37
C GLU A 18 -3.26 16.40 -8.06
N VAL A 19 -2.87 15.33 -8.76
CA VAL A 19 -1.66 14.56 -8.45
C VAL A 19 -0.73 14.55 -9.66
N GLU A 20 0.51 14.93 -9.43
CA GLU A 20 1.63 14.75 -10.35
C GLU A 20 2.29 13.40 -10.04
N LEU A 21 2.46 12.54 -11.05
CA LEU A 21 3.05 11.22 -10.92
C LEU A 21 4.20 11.06 -11.92
N GLY A 22 5.20 10.26 -11.56
CA GLY A 22 6.20 9.81 -12.52
C GLY A 22 5.56 8.93 -13.59
N TYR A 23 6.13 8.94 -14.81
CA TYR A 23 5.59 8.18 -15.93
C TYR A 23 5.46 6.67 -15.62
N GLU A 24 6.51 6.06 -15.07
CA GLU A 24 6.52 4.63 -14.69
C GLU A 24 5.49 4.30 -13.59
N GLU A 25 5.30 5.21 -12.64
CA GLU A 25 4.30 5.08 -11.57
C GLU A 25 2.87 5.12 -12.15
N ALA A 26 2.63 6.01 -13.11
CA ALA A 26 1.35 6.05 -13.83
C ALA A 26 1.11 4.78 -14.66
N LEU A 27 2.15 4.23 -15.30
CA LEU A 27 2.04 2.96 -16.04
C LEU A 27 1.70 1.77 -15.13
N GLN A 28 2.19 1.77 -13.89
CA GLN A 28 1.88 0.72 -12.90
C GLN A 28 0.40 0.68 -12.52
N LEU A 29 -0.37 1.75 -12.77
CA LEU A 29 -1.83 1.73 -12.62
C LEU A 29 -2.53 0.87 -13.68
N LYS A 30 -1.86 0.50 -14.79
CA LYS A 30 -2.40 -0.40 -15.84
C LYS A 30 -3.79 0.01 -16.36
N GLY A 31 -4.08 1.31 -16.40
CA GLY A 31 -5.37 1.86 -16.82
C GLY A 31 -6.48 1.83 -15.76
N TYR A 32 -6.21 1.35 -14.54
CA TYR A 32 -7.15 1.39 -13.43
C TYR A 32 -7.21 2.79 -12.80
N ILE A 33 -8.05 3.66 -13.38
CA ILE A 33 -8.26 5.05 -12.91
C ILE A 33 -9.42 5.21 -11.92
N ASN A 34 -10.09 4.11 -11.56
CA ASN A 34 -11.19 4.06 -10.60
C ASN A 34 -10.85 3.11 -9.46
N ASN A 35 -11.49 3.27 -8.29
CA ASN A 35 -11.23 2.48 -7.06
C ASN A 35 -9.77 2.54 -6.57
N ILE A 36 -9.17 3.73 -6.68
CA ILE A 36 -7.80 3.98 -6.23
C ILE A 36 -7.79 4.18 -4.71
N CYS A 37 -6.86 3.51 -4.03
CA CYS A 37 -6.53 3.80 -2.64
C CYS A 37 -5.24 4.61 -2.60
N VAL A 38 -5.24 5.72 -1.86
CA VAL A 38 -4.06 6.56 -1.69
C VAL A 38 -3.23 6.04 -0.53
N PHE A 39 -1.92 5.96 -0.74
CA PHE A 39 -0.93 5.56 0.26
C PHE A 39 0.23 6.54 0.24
N SER A 40 0.70 6.97 1.42
CA SER A 40 1.94 7.74 1.58
C SER A 40 2.86 6.98 2.51
N GLU A 41 4.13 6.86 2.12
CA GLU A 41 5.15 6.23 2.96
C GLU A 41 5.39 6.99 4.27
N ASP A 42 5.26 8.32 4.27
CA ASP A 42 5.48 9.14 5.46
C ASP A 42 4.37 8.94 6.50
N ALA A 43 3.20 8.46 6.08
CA ALA A 43 2.11 8.10 6.98
C ALA A 43 2.26 6.68 7.58
N ALA A 44 3.22 5.89 7.09
CA ALA A 44 3.45 4.52 7.55
C ALA A 44 4.37 4.50 8.79
N GLU A 45 3.83 4.92 9.94
CA GLU A 45 4.63 5.13 11.17
C GLU A 45 4.85 3.86 12.01
N ILE A 46 3.96 2.85 11.89
CA ILE A 46 4.03 1.64 12.71
C ILE A 46 5.18 0.75 12.24
N LYS A 47 6.23 0.69 13.05
CA LYS A 47 7.38 -0.18 12.80
C LYS A 47 6.99 -1.65 12.98
N THR A 48 7.43 -2.48 12.05
CA THR A 48 7.33 -3.93 12.14
C THR A 48 8.65 -4.59 11.79
N ASN A 49 8.76 -5.87 12.14
CA ASN A 49 9.95 -6.66 11.87
C ASN A 49 9.76 -7.51 10.61
N LEU A 50 10.87 -7.75 9.92
CA LEU A 50 10.98 -8.77 8.90
C LEU A 50 11.50 -10.05 9.56
N SER A 51 10.71 -11.12 9.55
CA SER A 51 11.21 -12.43 9.99
C SER A 51 11.80 -13.17 8.80
N GLN A 52 12.95 -13.79 8.99
CA GLN A 52 13.62 -14.59 7.97
C GLN A 52 13.68 -16.04 8.41
N ARG A 53 13.50 -16.98 7.48
CA ARG A 53 13.61 -18.43 7.74
C ARG A 53 14.28 -19.16 6.57
N GLY A 54 14.84 -20.33 6.88
CA GLY A 54 15.48 -21.23 5.93
C GLY A 54 16.98 -20.96 5.74
N LYS A 55 17.66 -21.87 5.03
CA LYS A 55 19.07 -21.71 4.66
C LYS A 55 19.23 -20.40 3.88
N ASN A 56 20.16 -19.54 4.31
CA ASN A 56 20.45 -18.24 3.70
C ASN A 56 19.24 -17.28 3.63
N GLU A 57 18.29 -17.36 4.57
CA GLU A 57 17.17 -16.40 4.64
C GLU A 57 16.33 -16.34 3.37
N ALA A 58 16.20 -17.49 2.71
CA ALA A 58 15.48 -17.64 1.45
C ALA A 58 14.02 -17.17 1.56
N THR A 59 13.41 -17.30 2.75
CA THR A 59 12.04 -16.86 2.99
C THR A 59 12.00 -15.66 3.92
N LYS A 60 11.29 -14.61 3.49
CA LYS A 60 11.09 -13.35 4.21
C LYS A 60 9.60 -13.16 4.51
N TYR A 61 9.27 -12.82 5.75
CA TYR A 61 7.91 -12.60 6.22
C TYR A 61 7.77 -11.20 6.79
N PHE A 62 6.90 -10.39 6.17
CA PHE A 62 6.45 -9.13 6.77
C PHE A 62 5.46 -9.45 7.88
N LEU A 63 5.81 -9.12 9.12
CA LEU A 63 4.94 -9.36 10.25
C LEU A 63 3.88 -8.27 10.33
N ILE A 64 2.63 -8.64 10.57
CA ILE A 64 1.57 -7.67 10.87
C ILE A 64 1.76 -7.20 12.33
N PRO A 65 1.96 -5.91 12.62
CA PRO A 65 2.06 -5.37 13.97
C PRO A 65 0.87 -5.76 14.84
N ARG A 66 1.09 -6.00 16.14
CA ARG A 66 0.03 -6.44 17.07
C ARG A 66 -1.17 -5.48 17.08
N GLU A 67 -0.91 -4.19 17.01
CA GLU A 67 -1.90 -3.12 16.98
C GLU A 67 -2.86 -3.20 15.78
N LEU A 68 -2.41 -3.79 14.68
CA LEU A 68 -3.19 -3.94 13.44
C LEU A 68 -3.91 -5.30 13.32
N ARG A 69 -3.80 -6.18 14.32
CA ARG A 69 -4.36 -7.55 14.26
C ARG A 69 -5.82 -7.64 14.71
N SER A 70 -6.37 -6.63 15.37
CA SER A 70 -7.75 -6.67 15.87
C SER A 70 -8.74 -6.83 14.72
N ASN A 71 -9.69 -7.77 14.86
CA ASN A 71 -10.75 -8.03 13.86
C ASN A 71 -10.25 -8.42 12.47
N LEU A 72 -9.03 -8.96 12.38
CA LEU A 72 -8.41 -9.34 11.12
C LEU A 72 -8.73 -10.81 10.80
N ARG A 73 -9.75 -11.04 9.97
CA ARG A 73 -10.05 -12.35 9.36
C ARG A 73 -10.03 -12.20 7.84
N PHE A 74 -9.12 -12.91 7.19
CA PHE A 74 -8.99 -12.95 5.74
C PHE A 74 -8.60 -14.36 5.28
N ASN A 75 -8.80 -14.65 4.00
CA ASN A 75 -8.44 -15.91 3.36
C ASN A 75 -6.97 -15.92 2.92
N GLU A 76 -6.43 -17.09 2.57
CA GLU A 76 -5.01 -17.23 2.19
C GLU A 76 -4.65 -16.60 0.83
N LYS A 77 -5.64 -16.15 0.05
CA LYS A 77 -5.40 -15.54 -1.26
C LYS A 77 -5.14 -14.05 -1.09
N VAL A 78 -3.89 -13.66 -1.26
CA VAL A 78 -3.45 -12.27 -1.16
C VAL A 78 -2.92 -11.78 -2.50
N LYS A 79 -3.18 -10.51 -2.85
CA LYS A 79 -2.57 -9.84 -4.00
C LYS A 79 -1.37 -9.03 -3.51
N CYS A 80 -0.34 -8.90 -4.35
CA CYS A 80 0.85 -8.13 -4.04
C CYS A 80 1.25 -7.27 -5.23
N GLN A 81 1.67 -6.04 -4.96
CA GLN A 81 2.35 -5.15 -5.90
C GLN A 81 3.66 -4.69 -5.28
N LYS A 82 4.73 -4.70 -6.07
CA LYS A 82 6.01 -4.08 -5.73
C LYS A 82 6.08 -2.72 -6.42
N LEU A 83 6.39 -1.68 -5.67
CA LEU A 83 6.79 -0.37 -6.17
C LEU A 83 8.27 -0.19 -5.81
N GLU A 84 9.06 0.33 -6.73
CA GLU A 84 10.49 0.53 -6.53
C GLU A 84 10.85 1.96 -6.91
N THR A 85 11.64 2.58 -6.05
CA THR A 85 12.24 3.90 -6.24
C THR A 85 13.75 3.74 -6.09
N ASP A 86 14.51 4.80 -6.37
CA ASP A 86 15.97 4.77 -6.27
C ASP A 86 16.48 4.42 -4.86
N THR A 87 15.69 4.70 -3.84
CA THR A 87 16.11 4.55 -2.43
C THR A 87 15.29 3.56 -1.63
N LYS A 88 14.13 3.14 -2.14
CA LYS A 88 13.15 2.36 -1.37
C LYS A 88 12.42 1.35 -2.24
N ILE A 89 12.11 0.20 -1.63
CA ILE A 89 11.22 -0.82 -2.16
C ILE A 89 9.98 -0.87 -1.28
N ILE A 90 8.80 -0.77 -1.89
CA ILE A 90 7.51 -0.79 -1.21
C ILE A 90 6.74 -2.02 -1.69
N PHE A 91 6.18 -2.77 -0.76
CA PHE A 91 5.28 -3.87 -1.04
C PHE A 91 3.87 -3.53 -0.57
N VAL A 92 2.92 -3.55 -1.49
CA VAL A 92 1.50 -3.34 -1.21
C VAL A 92 0.79 -4.68 -1.29
N TYR A 93 0.29 -5.15 -0.15
CA TYR A 93 -0.52 -6.36 -0.06
C TYR A 93 -1.99 -6.01 0.07
N VAL A 94 -2.83 -6.67 -0.71
CA VAL A 94 -4.29 -6.54 -0.63
C VAL A 94 -4.88 -7.89 -0.23
N VAL A 95 -5.66 -7.88 0.84
CA VAL A 95 -6.35 -9.05 1.38
C VAL A 95 -7.85 -8.84 1.35
N ASP A 96 -8.61 -9.87 0.96
CA ASP A 96 -10.06 -9.81 1.01
C ASP A 96 -10.53 -10.06 2.44
N LYS A 97 -11.25 -9.09 3.02
CA LYS A 97 -11.84 -9.24 4.34
C LYS A 97 -12.98 -10.26 4.30
N ILE A 98 -12.99 -11.19 5.25
CA ILE A 98 -14.16 -12.05 5.48
C ILE A 98 -15.20 -11.20 6.21
N LYS A 99 -16.32 -10.90 5.54
CA LYS A 99 -17.46 -10.24 6.17
C LYS A 99 -18.03 -11.17 7.25
N ILE A 100 -18.17 -10.65 8.47
CA ILE A 100 -18.93 -11.28 9.56
C ILE A 100 -20.37 -10.79 9.44
#